data_AF-A0A699X933-F1
#
_entry.id   AF-A0A699X933-F1
#
_cell.length_a   1.000
_cell.length_b   1.000
_cell.length_c   1.000
_cell.angle_alpha   90.00
_cell.angle_beta   90.00
_cell.angle_gamma   90.00
#
_symmetry.space_group_name_H-M   'P 1'
#
loop_
_entity.id
_entity.type
_entity.pdbx_description
1 polymer ?
#
loop_
_entity_poly.entity_id
_entity_poly.type
_entity_poly.pdbx_seq_one_letter_code
_entity_poly.pdbx_strand_id
1 'polypeptide(L)' 'VSIVEPKNIKDAMADSAWIEAMQEELHQFNRLWVWELVDKPFGKALIKLKWLWKNKKDEDQTVIRNKA' A
#
# COMPACT_ATOMS: atom_id res chain seq x y z
N VAL A 1 -8.68 4.61 -9.68
CA VAL A 1 -8.98 4.80 -8.24
C VAL A 1 -10.12 3.86 -7.86
N SER A 2 -9.91 2.98 -6.88
CA SER A 2 -10.90 1.98 -6.45
C SER A 2 -11.79 2.51 -5.32
N ILE A 3 -13.10 2.23 -5.40
CA ILE A 3 -14.10 2.67 -4.41
C ILE A 3 -14.13 1.71 -3.21
N VAL A 4 -13.79 0.45 -3.45
CA VAL A 4 -13.84 -0.62 -2.45
C VAL A 4 -12.51 -0.69 -1.73
N GLU A 5 -12.56 -0.59 -0.40
CA GLU A 5 -11.39 -0.78 0.45
C GLU A 5 -11.10 -2.28 0.62
N PRO A 6 -9.90 -2.75 0.28
CA PRO A 6 -9.54 -4.15 0.37
C PRO A 6 -9.29 -4.48 1.83
N LYS A 7 -9.84 -5.61 2.27
CA LYS A 7 -9.69 -6.07 3.66
C LYS A 7 -8.41 -6.87 3.85
N ASN A 8 -7.85 -7.39 2.76
CA ASN A 8 -6.67 -8.23 2.76
C ASN A 8 -5.79 -7.98 1.53
N ILE A 9 -4.54 -8.46 1.58
CA ILE A 9 -3.56 -8.28 0.50
C ILE A 9 -4.04 -8.90 -0.81
N LYS A 10 -4.75 -10.04 -0.78
CA LYS A 10 -5.20 -10.73 -2.00
C LYS A 10 -6.25 -9.89 -2.73
N ASP A 11 -7.19 -9.28 -2.00
CA ASP A 11 -8.19 -8.37 -2.56
C ASP A 11 -7.52 -7.13 -3.16
N ALA A 12 -6.52 -6.57 -2.47
CA ALA A 12 -5.75 -5.44 -2.97
C ALA A 12 -4.94 -5.81 -4.23
N MET A 13 -4.36 -7.00 -4.28
CA MET A 13 -3.61 -7.50 -5.44
C MET A 13 -4.51 -7.92 -6.61
N ALA A 14 -5.82 -8.06 -6.40
CA ALA A 14 -6.77 -8.36 -7.47
C ALA A 14 -7.24 -7.11 -8.23
N ASP A 15 -6.95 -5.91 -7.70
CA ASP A 15 -7.36 -4.63 -8.25
C ASP A 15 -6.12 -3.82 -8.67
N SER A 16 -6.05 -3.47 -9.95
CA SER A 16 -4.91 -2.73 -10.51
C SER A 16 -4.73 -1.37 -9.85
N ALA A 17 -5.79 -0.69 -9.43
CA ALA A 17 -5.69 0.61 -8.78
C ALA A 17 -5.01 0.52 -7.41
N TRP A 18 -5.19 -0.60 -6.71
CA TRP A 18 -4.53 -0.87 -5.43
C TRP A 18 -3.07 -1.30 -5.61
N ILE A 19 -2.77 -2.09 -6.65
CA ILE A 19 -1.40 -2.42 -7.01
C ILE A 19 -0.61 -1.16 -7.36
N GLU A 20 -1.17 -0.29 -8.23
CA GLU A 20 -0.54 0.98 -8.61
C GLU A 20 -0.30 1.86 -7.39
N ALA A 21 -1.27 1.99 -6.48
CA ALA A 21 -1.11 2.77 -5.25
C ALA A 21 0.01 2.23 -4.35
N MET A 22 0.09 0.90 -4.16
CA MET A 22 1.19 0.29 -3.38
C MET A 22 2.55 0.52 -4.03
N GLN A 23 2.63 0.40 -5.36
CA GLN A 23 3.87 0.66 -6.09
C GLN A 23 4.27 2.13 -6.01
N GLU A 24 3.33 3.07 -6.16
CA GLU A 24 3.60 4.49 -5.98
C GLU A 24 4.18 4.79 -4.60
N GLU A 25 3.58 4.28 -3.52
CA GLU A 25 4.08 4.50 -2.15
C GLU A 25 5.48 3.91 -1.96
N LEU A 26 5.72 2.67 -2.42
CA LEU A 26 7.05 2.05 -2.40
C LEU A 26 8.09 2.87 -3.19
N HIS A 27 7.71 3.38 -4.37
CA HIS A 27 8.56 4.25 -5.16
C HIS A 27 8.87 5.57 -4.44
N GLN A 28 7.91 6.16 -3.72
CA GLN A 28 8.18 7.35 -2.88
C GLN A 28 9.16 7.03 -1.75
N PHE A 29 9.01 5.89 -1.06
CA PHE A 29 9.96 5.51 0.00
C PHE A 29 11.38 5.34 -0.51
N ASN A 30 11.54 4.72 -1.69
CA ASN A 30 12.83 4.57 -2.35
C ASN A 30 13.39 5.95 -2.76
N ARG A 31 12.59 6.81 -3.41
CA ARG A 31 13.01 8.17 -3.81
C ARG A 31 13.41 9.05 -2.62
N LEU A 32 12.75 8.89 -1.48
CA LEU A 32 13.04 9.63 -0.26
C LEU A 32 14.11 8.97 0.62
N TRP A 33 14.62 7.79 0.22
CA TRP A 33 15.63 7.02 0.96
C TRP A 33 15.21 6.73 2.41
N VAL A 34 13.91 6.62 2.66
CA VAL A 34 13.36 6.38 4.01
C VAL A 34 13.39 4.88 4.35
N TRP A 35 13.23 4.02 3.34
CA TRP A 35 13.23 2.56 3.49
C TRP A 35 14.06 1.90 2.39
N GLU A 36 14.83 0.88 2.76
CA GLU A 36 15.52 -0.01 1.84
C GLU A 36 14.86 -1.39 1.89
N LEU A 37 14.56 -1.97 0.71
CA LEU A 37 14.06 -3.33 0.62
C LEU A 37 15.24 -4.29 0.81
N VAL A 38 15.33 -4.89 1.99
CA VAL A 38 16.38 -5.86 2.34
C VAL A 38 15.82 -7.28 2.34
N ASP A 39 16.65 -8.24 1.93
CA ASP A 39 16.32 -9.66 2.03
C ASP A 39 16.12 -10.07 3.49
N LYS A 40 15.25 -11.06 3.71
CA LYS A 40 14.94 -11.56 5.05
C LYS A 40 16.23 -12.06 5.73
N PRO A 41 16.65 -11.45 6.86
CA PRO A 41 17.82 -11.91 7.58
C PRO A 41 17.58 -13.29 8.19
N PHE A 42 18.54 -14.19 8.01
CA PHE A 42 18.47 -15.55 8.54
C PHE A 42 18.42 -15.55 10.08
N GLY A 43 17.53 -16.36 10.65
CA GLY A 43 17.38 -16.50 12.11
C GLY A 43 16.64 -15.35 12.82
N LYS A 44 16.21 -14.30 12.12
CA LYS A 44 15.42 -13.21 12.71
C LYS A 44 13.93 -13.35 12.38
N ALA A 45 13.08 -13.06 13.36
CA ALA A 45 11.64 -12.92 13.14
C ALA A 45 11.38 -11.62 12.38
N LEU A 46 10.70 -11.72 11.23
CA LEU A 46 10.18 -10.54 10.56
C LEU A 46 9.13 -9.92 11.49
N ILE A 47 9.30 -8.64 11.79
CA ILE A 47 8.23 -7.85 12.40
C ILE A 47 7.10 -7.85 11.38
N LYS A 48 5.94 -8.40 11.76
CA LYS A 48 4.76 -8.41 10.89
C LYS A 48 4.31 -6.96 10.70
N LEU A 49 4.73 -6.33 9.60
CA LEU A 49 4.15 -5.07 9.18
C LEU A 49 2.80 -5.36 8.54
N LYS A 50 1.76 -4.70 9.01
CA LYS A 50 0.43 -4.75 8.39
C LYS A 50 0.24 -3.49 7.58
N TRP A 51 0.13 -3.66 6.27
CA TRP A 51 -0.23 -2.60 5.34
C TRP A 51 -1.70 -2.20 5.58
N LEU A 52 -2.00 -0.90 5.55
CA LEU A 52 -3.33 -0.37 5.88
C LEU A 52 -3.88 0.42 4.70
N TRP A 53 -4.65 -0.25 3.85
CA TRP A 53 -5.36 0.39 2.75
C TRP A 53 -6.47 1.32 3.26
N LYS A 54 -6.43 2.58 2.84
CA LYS A 54 -7.47 3.58 3.11
C LYS A 54 -7.74 4.41 1.87
N ASN A 55 -9.01 4.67 1.62
CA ASN A 55 -9.43 5.58 0.57
C ASN A 55 -9.47 7.01 1.07
N LYS A 56 -8.75 7.91 0.39
CA LYS A 56 -8.91 9.35 0.58
C LYS A 56 -10.14 9.78 -0.20
N LYS A 57 -11.12 10.33 0.52
CA LYS A 57 -12.37 10.85 -0.04
C LYS A 57 -12.36 12.38 0.00
N ASP A 58 -13.03 13.00 -0.97
CA ASP A 58 -13.29 14.43 -0.98
C ASP A 58 -14.52 14.80 -0.13
N GLU A 59 -14.85 16.09 -0.03
CA GLU A 59 -16.06 16.59 0.67
C GLU A 59 -17.34 15.92 0.16
N ASP A 60 -17.41 15.63 -1.14
CA ASP A 60 -18.53 14.92 -1.79
C ASP A 60 -18.48 13.39 -1.62
N GLN A 61 -17.65 12.87 -0.70
CA GLN A 61 -17.41 11.43 -0.46
C GLN A 61 -16.86 10.63 -1.65
N THR A 62 -16.51 11.29 -2.75
CA THR A 62 -15.89 10.66 -3.92
C THR A 62 -14.47 10.24 -3.58
N VAL A 63 -14.09 9.01 -3.93
CA VAL A 63 -12.72 8.53 -3.71
C VAL A 63 -11.80 9.21 -4.72
N ILE A 64 -10.91 10.06 -4.22
CA ILE A 64 -9.94 10.81 -5.03
C ILE A 64 -8.60 10.12 -5.12
N ARG A 65 -8.24 9.30 -4.11
CA ARG A 65 -6.96 8.59 -4.09
C ARG A 65 -7.00 7.36 -3.19
N ASN A 66 -6.45 6.25 -3.67
CA ASN A 66 -6.14 5.08 -2.85
C ASN A 66 -4.83 5.34 -2.10
N LYS A 67 -4.84 5.30 -0.78
CA LYS A 67 -3.63 5.28 0.05
C LYS A 67 -3.41 3.87 0.54
N ALA A 68 -2.24 3.34 0.28
CA ALA A 68 -1.90 1.98 0.62
C ALA A 68 -0.74 2.05 1.59
#